data_AF-A0A1V2M0X5-F1
#
_entry.id   AF-A0A1V2M0X5-F1
#
_cell.length_a   1.000
_cell.length_b   1.000
_cell.length_c   1.000
_cell.angle_alpha   90.00
_cell.angle_beta   90.00
_cell.angle_gamma   90.00
#
_symmetry.space_group_name_H-M   'P 1'
#
loop_
_entity.id
_entity.type
_entity.pdbx_description
1 polymer ?
#
loop_
_entity_poly.entity_id
_entity_poly.type
_entity_poly.pdbx_seq_one_letter_code
_entity_poly.pdbx_strand_id
1 'polypeptide(L)'
;LYGIFIIICNKSLIGFFSIADDTIVDMAQTYLIVMGIGMIFMFINPMLTSIFTGIGDSKTPFVTNTIGLVLNIVLDPILIFGIAGFPALGVLGAALATVLAQVVVTICFIFAILRRKEEYLKLNILSRPCLEDMKTLTTIGFPVAIQNGLFTIIGIVIGRIVASWGPIPIAVQKVGSQIESISWMTASGLSTALSTFVGQNYGAKKYDRIQDGLKVTMLLAIFIGTLATFLLVAFGEEIFAIFIPEEESIAQGADYLRILGYSQIFMCIEITSAGLFNGLGKTYIPSTVHTILTSLRIPLAYWASQPQYLGIDGIWWVITLTTVAKGIIMVVLYIYLKQKDKLYDYSEIQETERVAEC
;
A
#
# COMPACT_ATOMS: atom_id res chain seq x y z
N LEU A 1 19.49 -4.97 9.54
CA LEU A 1 20.30 -4.26 8.52
C LEU A 1 19.78 -2.84 8.28
N TYR A 2 18.54 -2.67 7.79
CA TYR A 2 18.00 -1.33 7.49
C TYR A 2 17.91 -0.39 8.71
N GLY A 3 17.46 -0.87 9.87
CA GLY A 3 17.46 -0.06 11.10
C GLY A 3 18.86 0.41 11.52
N ILE A 4 19.88 -0.45 11.39
CA ILE A 4 21.29 -0.09 11.65
C ILE A 4 21.76 0.98 10.66
N PHE A 5 21.41 0.85 9.37
CA PHE A 5 21.72 1.85 8.36
C PHE A 5 21.12 3.22 8.72
N ILE A 6 19.84 3.27 9.14
CA ILE A 6 19.21 4.52 9.58
C ILE A 6 19.95 5.11 10.78
N ILE A 7 20.28 4.30 11.78
CA ILE A 7 20.95 4.76 13.00
C ILE A 7 22.35 5.31 12.68
N ILE A 8 23.11 4.67 11.78
CA ILE A 8 24.46 5.13 11.43
C ILE A 8 24.41 6.35 10.50
N CYS A 9 23.52 6.35 9.51
CA CYS A 9 23.46 7.38 8.47
C CYS A 9 22.50 8.54 8.80
N ASN A 10 21.90 8.60 10.00
CA ASN A 10 20.89 9.60 10.36
C ASN A 10 21.36 11.05 10.07
N LYS A 11 22.62 11.38 10.38
CA LYS A 11 23.20 12.71 10.17
C LYS A 11 23.31 13.06 8.69
N SER A 12 23.76 12.10 7.87
CA SER A 12 23.88 12.29 6.41
C SER A 12 22.50 12.36 5.74
N LEU A 13 21.53 11.57 6.21
CA LEU A 13 20.17 11.58 5.70
C LEU A 13 19.46 12.91 5.98
N ILE A 14 19.64 13.49 7.17
CA ILE A 14 19.05 14.78 7.52
C ILE A 14 19.86 15.93 6.92
N GLY A 15 21.19 15.84 6.91
CA GLY A 15 22.09 16.82 6.30
C GLY A 15 21.85 17.01 4.80
N PHE A 16 21.33 15.99 4.11
CA PHE A 16 20.88 16.09 2.72
C PHE A 16 19.82 17.19 2.51
N PHE A 17 18.94 17.42 3.49
CA PHE A 17 17.87 18.43 3.38
C PHE A 17 18.34 19.85 3.69
N SER A 18 19.57 20.06 4.18
CA SER A 18 20.16 21.39 4.46
C SER A 18 19.23 22.31 5.28
N ILE A 19 18.64 21.76 6.34
CA ILE A 19 17.76 22.51 7.26
C ILE A 19 18.60 23.49 8.07
N ALA A 20 18.19 24.77 8.12
CA ALA A 20 18.95 25.85 8.78
C ALA A 20 18.81 25.89 10.31
N ASP A 21 17.81 25.19 10.87
CA ASP A 21 17.55 25.16 12.31
C ASP A 21 18.12 23.88 12.94
N ASP A 22 19.18 24.05 13.74
CA ASP A 22 19.86 22.96 14.45
C ASP A 22 18.93 22.21 15.42
N THR A 23 17.91 22.88 15.98
CA THR A 23 16.92 22.27 16.88
C THR A 23 16.06 21.27 16.12
N ILE A 24 15.60 21.64 14.93
CA ILE A 24 14.80 20.76 14.07
C ILE A 24 15.64 19.56 13.60
N VAL A 25 16.91 19.80 13.30
CA VAL A 25 17.86 18.75 12.93
C VAL A 25 18.03 17.74 14.07
N ASP A 26 18.21 18.19 15.30
CA ASP A 26 18.38 17.32 16.48
C ASP A 26 17.09 16.54 16.81
N MET A 27 15.93 17.20 16.71
CA MET A 27 14.62 16.56 16.87
C MET A 27 14.39 15.46 15.82
N ALA A 28 14.73 15.73 14.57
CA ALA A 28 14.64 14.75 13.49
C ALA A 28 15.62 13.59 13.67
N GLN A 29 16.86 13.84 14.13
CA GLN A 29 17.83 12.78 14.43
C GLN A 29 17.33 11.87 15.55
N THR A 30 16.85 12.47 16.64
CA THR A 30 16.29 11.74 17.78
C THR A 30 15.14 10.85 17.35
N TYR A 31 14.20 11.37 16.55
CA TYR A 31 13.10 10.59 16.00
C TYR A 31 13.58 9.41 15.15
N LEU A 32 14.50 9.67 14.21
CA LEU A 32 15.03 8.65 13.29
C LEU A 32 15.75 7.52 14.03
N ILE A 33 16.52 7.84 15.07
CA ILE A 33 17.24 6.83 15.85
C ILE A 33 16.27 5.89 16.55
N VAL A 34 15.23 6.43 17.22
CA VAL A 34 14.24 5.61 17.92
C VAL A 34 13.45 4.74 16.96
N MET A 35 13.02 5.30 15.83
CA MET A 35 12.35 4.53 14.77
C MET A 35 13.28 3.44 14.19
N GLY A 36 14.56 3.74 14.03
CA GLY A 36 15.59 2.79 13.58
C GLY A 36 15.75 1.60 14.52
N ILE A 37 15.66 1.82 15.84
CA ILE A 37 15.68 0.76 16.86
C ILE A 37 14.41 -0.09 16.78
N GLY A 38 13.25 0.55 16.68
CA GLY A 38 11.94 -0.13 16.58
C GLY A 38 11.67 -0.82 15.24
N MET A 39 12.57 -0.68 14.27
CA MET A 39 12.36 -1.09 12.89
C MET A 39 12.08 -2.60 12.75
N ILE A 40 12.65 -3.42 13.63
CA ILE A 40 12.40 -4.86 13.64
C ILE A 40 10.89 -5.18 13.77
N PHE A 41 10.17 -4.48 14.65
CA PHE A 41 8.74 -4.69 14.87
C PHE A 41 7.89 -4.18 13.71
N MET A 42 8.32 -3.08 13.09
CA MET A 42 7.67 -2.51 11.89
C MET A 42 7.74 -3.44 10.67
N PHE A 43 8.75 -4.32 10.59
CA PHE A 43 8.80 -5.35 9.55
C PHE A 43 8.07 -6.64 9.96
N ILE A 44 8.21 -7.07 11.22
CA ILE A 44 7.61 -8.30 11.70
C ILE A 44 6.07 -8.23 11.68
N ASN A 45 5.46 -7.11 12.08
CA ASN A 45 4.00 -7.02 12.21
C ASN A 45 3.26 -7.13 10.85
N PRO A 46 3.67 -6.44 9.77
CA PRO A 46 3.10 -6.68 8.44
C PRO A 46 3.38 -8.09 7.92
N MET A 47 4.57 -8.66 8.19
CA MET A 47 4.88 -10.04 7.82
C MET A 47 3.93 -11.04 8.50
N LEU A 48 3.72 -10.91 9.81
CA LEU A 48 2.78 -11.75 10.57
C LEU A 48 1.34 -11.54 10.10
N THR A 49 0.95 -10.30 9.80
CA THR A 49 -0.35 -9.99 9.19
C THR A 49 -0.53 -10.75 7.87
N SER A 50 0.48 -10.76 7.00
CA SER A 50 0.45 -11.50 5.73
C SER A 50 0.38 -13.02 5.93
N ILE A 51 1.07 -13.58 6.94
CA ILE A 51 1.00 -15.01 7.26
C ILE A 51 -0.42 -15.41 7.69
N PHE A 52 -1.00 -14.69 8.66
CA PHE A 52 -2.36 -14.95 9.14
C PHE A 52 -3.41 -14.73 8.04
N THR A 53 -3.23 -13.69 7.23
CA THR A 53 -4.13 -13.43 6.10
C THR A 53 -3.99 -14.50 5.02
N GLY A 54 -2.80 -15.06 4.78
CA GLY A 54 -2.57 -16.13 3.82
C GLY A 54 -3.23 -17.46 4.22
N ILE A 55 -3.31 -17.77 5.52
CA ILE A 55 -4.05 -18.94 6.02
C ILE A 55 -5.56 -18.71 6.10
N GLY A 56 -6.06 -17.52 5.74
CA GLY A 56 -7.48 -17.17 5.73
C GLY A 56 -8.01 -16.62 7.06
N ASP A 57 -7.14 -16.27 8.00
CA ASP A 57 -7.50 -15.63 9.26
C ASP A 57 -7.20 -14.14 9.25
N SER A 58 -8.18 -13.35 8.81
CA SER A 58 -8.12 -11.89 8.85
C SER A 58 -8.50 -11.29 10.21
N LYS A 59 -9.14 -12.07 11.09
CA LYS A 59 -9.64 -11.57 12.39
C LYS A 59 -8.50 -11.32 13.35
N THR A 60 -7.55 -12.25 13.45
CA THR A 60 -6.41 -12.10 14.37
C THR A 60 -5.54 -10.87 14.04
N PRO A 61 -5.16 -10.60 12.78
CA PRO A 61 -4.48 -9.37 12.41
C PRO A 61 -5.32 -8.12 12.65
N PHE A 62 -6.63 -8.14 12.36
CA PHE A 62 -7.50 -6.98 12.57
C PHE A 62 -7.54 -6.57 14.05
N VAL A 63 -7.79 -7.52 14.96
CA VAL A 63 -7.84 -7.26 16.40
C VAL A 63 -6.48 -6.80 16.91
N THR A 64 -5.41 -7.47 16.52
CA THR A 64 -4.05 -7.17 16.99
C THR A 64 -3.58 -5.78 16.55
N ASN A 65 -3.78 -5.42 15.27
CA ASN A 65 -3.44 -4.08 14.77
C ASN A 65 -4.35 -2.99 15.37
N THR A 66 -5.63 -3.29 15.65
CA THR A 66 -6.53 -2.35 16.33
C THR A 66 -6.06 -2.04 17.76
N ILE A 67 -5.59 -3.05 18.50
CA ILE A 67 -5.00 -2.84 19.84
C ILE A 67 -3.78 -1.91 19.73
N GLY A 68 -2.91 -2.13 18.75
CA GLY A 68 -1.77 -1.25 18.49
C GLY A 68 -2.18 0.19 18.18
N LEU A 69 -3.17 0.37 17.31
CA LEU A 69 -3.69 1.69 16.95
C LEU A 69 -4.28 2.43 18.17
N VAL A 70 -5.13 1.75 18.96
CA VAL A 70 -5.71 2.34 20.17
C VAL A 70 -4.62 2.70 21.17
N LEU A 71 -3.64 1.81 21.36
CA LEU A 71 -2.52 2.09 22.26
C LEU A 71 -1.69 3.28 21.77
N ASN A 72 -1.43 3.39 20.47
CA ASN A 72 -0.72 4.53 19.90
C ASN A 72 -1.48 5.84 20.11
N ILE A 73 -2.81 5.87 19.85
CA ILE A 73 -3.67 7.03 20.10
C ILE A 73 -3.63 7.49 21.56
N VAL A 74 -3.53 6.56 22.51
CA VAL A 74 -3.45 6.87 23.94
C VAL A 74 -2.05 7.30 24.36
N LEU A 75 -1.01 6.60 23.89
CA LEU A 75 0.38 6.88 24.27
C LEU A 75 0.91 8.18 23.70
N ASP A 76 0.48 8.59 22.51
CA ASP A 76 0.96 9.81 21.86
C ASP A 76 0.71 11.05 22.73
N PRO A 77 -0.51 11.40 23.16
CA PRO A 77 -0.74 12.56 24.03
C PRO A 77 0.00 12.47 25.37
N ILE A 78 0.10 11.26 25.94
CA ILE A 78 0.78 11.02 27.24
C ILE A 78 2.26 11.34 27.12
N LEU A 79 2.94 10.81 26.11
CA LEU A 79 4.40 10.93 25.96
C LEU A 79 4.82 12.24 25.29
N ILE A 80 4.01 12.78 24.38
CA ILE A 80 4.31 14.05 23.71
C ILE A 80 4.14 15.21 24.69
N PHE A 81 2.98 15.31 25.36
CA PHE A 81 2.63 16.44 26.21
C PHE A 81 2.97 16.23 27.69
N GLY A 82 3.35 15.02 28.11
CA GLY A 82 3.66 14.74 29.52
C GLY A 82 2.43 14.73 30.42
N ILE A 83 1.32 14.17 29.93
CA ILE A 83 0.07 14.04 30.69
C ILE A 83 0.20 12.86 31.67
N ALA A 84 -0.55 12.87 32.77
CA ALA A 84 -0.58 11.80 33.79
C ALA A 84 0.76 11.57 34.55
N GLY A 85 1.54 12.65 34.76
CA GLY A 85 2.76 12.62 35.58
C GLY A 85 4.04 12.20 34.84
N PHE A 86 3.95 12.03 33.51
CA PHE A 86 5.11 11.81 32.66
C PHE A 86 5.77 13.14 32.22
N PRO A 87 7.09 13.17 31.97
CA PRO A 87 7.73 14.34 31.38
C PRO A 87 7.25 14.54 29.93
N ALA A 88 7.17 15.79 29.46
CA ALA A 88 6.86 16.10 28.07
C ALA A 88 8.09 15.78 27.19
N LEU A 89 8.02 14.67 26.43
CA LEU A 89 9.13 14.20 25.60
C LEU A 89 9.04 14.73 24.16
N GLY A 90 7.97 15.43 23.78
CA GLY A 90 7.80 16.00 22.44
C GLY A 90 7.97 14.94 21.34
N VAL A 91 8.87 15.22 20.39
CA VAL A 91 9.14 14.33 19.24
C VAL A 91 9.69 12.97 19.66
N LEU A 92 10.48 12.89 20.74
CA LEU A 92 10.93 11.62 21.29
C LEU A 92 9.73 10.78 21.78
N GLY A 93 8.76 11.45 22.39
CA GLY A 93 7.52 10.82 22.85
C GLY A 93 6.72 10.18 21.73
N ALA A 94 6.57 10.88 20.60
CA ALA A 94 5.88 10.36 19.41
C ALA A 94 6.56 9.10 18.84
N ALA A 95 7.89 9.11 18.74
CA ALA A 95 8.65 7.95 18.26
C ALA A 95 8.50 6.75 19.22
N LEU A 96 8.61 7.00 20.54
CA LEU A 96 8.46 5.97 21.57
C LEU A 96 7.05 5.37 21.59
N ALA A 97 6.01 6.19 21.53
CA ALA A 97 4.62 5.74 21.47
C ALA A 97 4.40 4.78 20.28
N THR A 98 4.93 5.14 19.11
CA THR A 98 4.83 4.33 17.90
C THR A 98 5.56 2.99 18.06
N VAL A 99 6.81 3.00 18.55
CA VAL A 99 7.59 1.78 18.72
C VAL A 99 6.96 0.87 19.78
N LEU A 100 6.51 1.41 20.91
CA LEU A 100 5.85 0.66 21.97
C LEU A 100 4.55 0.02 21.49
N ALA A 101 3.75 0.75 20.71
CA ALA A 101 2.55 0.18 20.10
C ALA A 101 2.89 -1.02 19.19
N GLN A 102 3.92 -0.90 18.35
CA GLN A 102 4.37 -1.99 17.48
C GLN A 102 4.92 -3.19 18.28
N VAL A 103 5.62 -2.95 19.38
CA VAL A 103 6.07 -4.03 20.29
C VAL A 103 4.88 -4.80 20.86
N VAL A 104 3.84 -4.10 21.32
CA VAL A 104 2.62 -4.74 21.84
C VAL A 104 1.91 -5.55 20.76
N VAL A 105 1.81 -5.03 19.53
CA VAL A 105 1.26 -5.75 18.38
C VAL A 105 2.04 -7.06 18.13
N THR A 106 3.38 -7.01 18.18
CA THR A 106 4.21 -8.21 18.01
C THR A 106 3.96 -9.23 19.13
N ILE A 107 3.87 -8.78 20.39
CA ILE A 107 3.56 -9.65 21.53
C ILE A 107 2.19 -10.32 21.36
N CYS A 108 1.17 -9.57 20.94
CA CYS A 108 -0.16 -10.10 20.65
C CYS A 108 -0.14 -11.17 19.55
N PHE A 109 0.63 -10.97 18.48
CA PHE A 109 0.78 -12.00 17.44
C PHE A 109 1.50 -13.25 17.96
N ILE A 110 2.58 -13.10 18.73
CA ILE A 110 3.29 -14.25 19.33
C ILE A 110 2.31 -15.04 20.21
N PHE A 111 1.51 -14.36 21.02
CA PHE A 111 0.51 -15.02 21.85
C PHE A 111 -0.58 -15.74 21.02
N ALA A 112 -1.03 -15.13 19.92
CA ALA A 112 -1.99 -15.76 19.01
C ALA A 112 -1.43 -17.03 18.36
N ILE A 113 -0.14 -17.01 17.97
CA ILE A 113 0.56 -18.18 17.42
C ILE A 113 0.65 -19.30 18.46
N LEU A 114 1.10 -18.99 19.68
CA LEU A 114 1.26 -19.96 20.76
C LEU A 114 -0.07 -20.63 21.15
N ARG A 115 -1.20 -19.94 21.00
CA ARG A 115 -2.53 -20.49 21.31
C ARG A 115 -3.07 -21.45 20.24
N ARG A 116 -2.69 -21.30 18.97
CA ARG A 116 -3.34 -22.04 17.89
C ARG A 116 -2.91 -23.50 17.75
N LYS A 117 -1.76 -23.91 18.31
CA LYS A 117 -1.21 -25.30 18.26
C LYS A 117 -1.10 -25.94 16.86
N GLU A 118 -1.51 -25.25 15.81
CA GLU A 118 -1.40 -25.67 14.41
C GLU A 118 0.06 -25.87 14.02
N GLU A 119 0.33 -26.97 13.31
CA GLU A 119 1.69 -27.39 12.99
C GLU A 119 2.41 -26.42 12.05
N TYR A 120 1.67 -25.79 11.13
CA TYR A 120 2.18 -24.81 10.17
C TYR A 120 2.46 -23.42 10.76
N LEU A 121 2.10 -23.17 12.03
CA LEU A 121 2.40 -21.93 12.74
C LEU A 121 3.54 -22.08 13.79
N LYS A 122 4.18 -23.25 13.87
CA LYS A 122 5.28 -23.49 14.82
C LYS A 122 6.48 -22.59 14.47
N LEU A 123 6.81 -21.66 15.36
CA LEU A 123 7.97 -20.78 15.22
C LEU A 123 9.26 -21.57 15.48
N ASN A 124 10.00 -21.88 14.42
CA ASN A 124 11.32 -22.51 14.54
C ASN A 124 12.42 -21.53 14.09
N ILE A 125 12.78 -20.62 14.99
CA ILE A 125 13.66 -19.47 14.72
C ILE A 125 15.11 -19.91 14.44
N LEU A 126 15.53 -21.09 14.91
CA LEU A 126 16.90 -21.59 14.76
C LEU A 126 17.08 -22.59 13.60
N SER A 127 16.02 -22.92 12.86
CA SER A 127 16.16 -23.83 11.71
C SER A 127 16.73 -23.10 10.51
N ARG A 128 17.62 -23.78 9.76
CA ARG A 128 18.14 -23.23 8.51
C ARG A 128 17.01 -23.12 7.49
N PRO A 129 16.80 -21.96 6.87
CA PRO A 129 15.79 -21.82 5.83
C PRO A 129 16.16 -22.69 4.63
N CYS A 130 15.16 -23.32 4.01
CA CYS A 130 15.37 -24.03 2.75
C CYS A 130 15.68 -23.02 1.64
N LEU A 131 16.77 -23.25 0.89
CA LEU A 131 17.20 -22.34 -0.17
C LEU A 131 16.16 -22.24 -1.30
N GLU A 132 15.43 -23.32 -1.54
CA GLU A 132 14.37 -23.38 -2.54
C GLU A 132 13.19 -22.48 -2.17
N ASP A 133 12.73 -22.53 -0.92
CA ASP A 133 11.68 -21.65 -0.41
C ASP A 133 12.11 -20.17 -0.47
N MET A 134 13.36 -19.87 -0.09
CA MET A 134 13.90 -18.52 -0.20
C MET A 134 13.93 -18.01 -1.64
N LYS A 135 14.30 -18.87 -2.60
CA LYS A 135 14.32 -18.52 -4.03
C LYS A 135 12.91 -18.24 -4.53
N THR A 136 11.93 -19.05 -4.13
CA THR A 136 10.52 -18.87 -4.47
C THR A 136 9.98 -17.57 -3.90
N LEU A 137 10.18 -17.31 -2.61
CA LEU A 137 9.76 -16.06 -1.95
C LEU A 137 10.39 -14.84 -2.60
N THR A 138 11.69 -14.90 -2.92
CA THR A 138 12.39 -13.80 -3.59
C THR A 138 11.85 -13.59 -5.00
N THR A 139 11.58 -14.65 -5.77
CA THR A 139 11.06 -14.53 -7.13
C THR A 139 9.65 -13.90 -7.16
N ILE A 140 8.81 -14.22 -6.18
CA ILE A 140 7.44 -13.68 -6.09
C ILE A 140 7.45 -12.24 -5.54
N GLY A 141 8.25 -11.98 -4.50
CA GLY A 141 8.27 -10.71 -3.77
C GLY A 141 9.13 -9.62 -4.40
N PHE A 142 10.22 -9.97 -5.10
CA PHE A 142 11.15 -9.01 -5.67
C PHE A 142 10.52 -8.08 -6.74
N PRO A 143 9.69 -8.58 -7.68
CA PRO A 143 8.97 -7.71 -8.62
C PRO A 143 8.07 -6.68 -7.92
N VAL A 144 7.36 -7.12 -6.87
CA VAL A 144 6.45 -6.27 -6.08
C VAL A 144 7.23 -5.23 -5.27
N ALA A 145 8.39 -5.61 -4.71
CA ALA A 145 9.27 -4.68 -4.01
C ALA A 145 9.82 -3.59 -4.94
N ILE A 146 10.28 -3.97 -6.14
CA ILE A 146 10.74 -3.01 -7.16
C ILE A 146 9.59 -2.10 -7.60
N GLN A 147 8.40 -2.67 -7.86
CA GLN A 147 7.21 -1.91 -8.24
C GLN A 147 6.89 -0.82 -7.20
N ASN A 148 6.85 -1.15 -5.91
CA ASN A 148 6.58 -0.19 -4.83
C ASN A 148 7.71 0.84 -4.66
N GLY A 149 8.97 0.43 -4.81
CA GLY A 149 10.13 1.32 -4.78
C GLY A 149 10.09 2.35 -5.92
N LEU A 150 9.82 1.88 -7.15
CA LEU A 150 9.68 2.75 -8.32
C LEU A 150 8.47 3.68 -8.18
N PHE A 151 7.33 3.18 -7.68
CA PHE A 151 6.17 4.01 -7.39
C PHE A 151 6.52 5.17 -6.44
N THR A 152 7.25 4.88 -5.37
CA THR A 152 7.71 5.89 -4.40
C THR A 152 8.64 6.92 -5.05
N ILE A 153 9.62 6.48 -5.83
CA ILE A 153 10.56 7.37 -6.54
C ILE A 153 9.79 8.26 -7.52
N ILE A 154 8.87 7.69 -8.29
CA ILE A 154 8.06 8.44 -9.27
C ILE A 154 7.17 9.46 -8.55
N GLY A 155 6.58 9.10 -7.40
CA GLY A 155 5.82 10.02 -6.56
C GLY A 155 6.64 11.23 -6.11
N ILE A 156 7.89 11.01 -5.68
CA ILE A 156 8.82 12.10 -5.31
C ILE A 156 9.12 12.99 -6.52
N VAL A 157 9.37 12.42 -7.70
CA VAL A 157 9.64 13.19 -8.92
C VAL A 157 8.43 14.01 -9.34
N ILE A 158 7.23 13.44 -9.31
CA ILE A 158 5.98 14.17 -9.60
C ILE A 158 5.76 15.28 -8.57
N GLY A 159 5.98 15.01 -7.28
CA GLY A 159 5.89 16.02 -6.23
C GLY A 159 6.85 17.20 -6.47
N ARG A 160 8.06 16.93 -6.98
CA ARG A 160 9.00 17.99 -7.38
C ARG A 160 8.49 18.82 -8.56
N ILE A 161 7.83 18.19 -9.56
CA ILE A 161 7.21 18.91 -10.68
C ILE A 161 6.06 19.79 -10.16
N VAL A 162 5.21 19.28 -9.27
CA VAL A 162 4.13 20.07 -8.64
C VAL A 162 4.70 21.24 -7.83
N ALA A 163 5.80 21.02 -7.13
CA ALA A 163 6.43 22.06 -6.32
C ALA A 163 6.94 23.26 -7.12
N SER A 164 7.23 23.12 -8.42
CA SER A 164 7.61 24.28 -9.25
C SER A 164 6.45 25.22 -9.56
N TRP A 165 5.21 24.84 -9.25
CA TRP A 165 4.00 25.67 -9.42
C TRP A 165 3.65 26.50 -8.19
N GLY A 166 4.44 26.37 -7.11
CA GLY A 166 4.23 27.11 -5.87
C GLY A 166 3.70 26.25 -4.72
N PRO A 167 3.46 26.87 -3.54
CA PRO A 167 3.13 26.15 -2.31
C PRO A 167 1.70 25.59 -2.28
N ILE A 168 0.73 26.28 -2.91
CA ILE A 168 -0.70 25.88 -2.89
C ILE A 168 -0.90 24.49 -3.52
N PRO A 169 -0.40 24.21 -4.74
CA PRO A 169 -0.50 22.87 -5.31
C PRO A 169 0.10 21.72 -4.51
N ILE A 170 1.18 21.99 -3.78
CA ILE A 170 1.80 20.98 -2.92
C ILE A 170 0.85 20.64 -1.78
N ALA A 171 0.23 21.65 -1.16
CA ALA A 171 -0.77 21.47 -0.12
C ALA A 171 -1.99 20.70 -0.66
N VAL A 172 -2.47 21.07 -1.85
CA VAL A 172 -3.55 20.37 -2.56
C VAL A 172 -3.21 18.90 -2.80
N GLN A 173 -2.05 18.59 -3.35
CA GLN A 173 -1.62 17.20 -3.57
C GLN A 173 -1.54 16.42 -2.24
N LYS A 174 -1.01 17.03 -1.18
CA LYS A 174 -0.88 16.37 0.13
C LYS A 174 -2.24 16.01 0.70
N VAL A 175 -3.17 16.96 0.79
CA VAL A 175 -4.53 16.73 1.29
C VAL A 175 -5.29 15.78 0.38
N GLY A 176 -5.22 16.03 -0.93
CA GLY A 176 -5.87 15.21 -1.94
C GLY A 176 -5.44 13.73 -1.90
N SER A 177 -4.14 13.47 -1.76
CA SER A 177 -3.63 12.10 -1.61
C SER A 177 -4.07 11.42 -0.31
N GLN A 178 -4.31 12.17 0.77
CA GLN A 178 -4.89 11.61 2.00
C GLN A 178 -6.35 11.22 1.80
N ILE A 179 -7.13 12.04 1.10
CA ILE A 179 -8.52 11.73 0.75
C ILE A 179 -8.57 10.47 -0.14
N GLU A 180 -7.71 10.40 -1.17
CA GLU A 180 -7.58 9.25 -2.07
C GLU A 180 -7.11 7.98 -1.34
N SER A 181 -6.32 8.12 -0.27
CA SER A 181 -5.81 6.96 0.47
C SER A 181 -6.94 6.06 1.00
N ILE A 182 -8.13 6.61 1.27
CA ILE A 182 -9.28 5.85 1.75
C ILE A 182 -9.76 4.84 0.70
N SER A 183 -9.98 5.28 -0.54
CA SER A 183 -10.41 4.40 -1.64
C SER A 183 -9.29 3.41 -1.99
N TRP A 184 -8.04 3.87 -2.04
CA TRP A 184 -6.88 3.02 -2.31
C TRP A 184 -6.73 1.93 -1.24
N MET A 185 -6.70 2.27 0.05
CA MET A 185 -6.57 1.28 1.13
C MET A 185 -7.71 0.26 1.14
N THR A 186 -8.94 0.71 0.81
CA THR A 186 -10.09 -0.18 0.69
C THR A 186 -9.92 -1.18 -0.46
N ALA A 187 -9.51 -0.72 -1.64
CA ALA A 187 -9.22 -1.58 -2.78
C ALA A 187 -8.04 -2.53 -2.51
N SER A 188 -7.02 -2.08 -1.80
CA SER A 188 -5.87 -2.90 -1.38
C SER A 188 -6.31 -4.03 -0.43
N GLY A 189 -7.25 -3.75 0.48
CA GLY A 189 -7.89 -4.76 1.32
C GLY A 189 -8.62 -5.84 0.51
N LEU A 190 -9.43 -5.43 -0.47
CA LEU A 190 -10.10 -6.36 -1.41
C LEU A 190 -9.09 -7.19 -2.21
N SER A 191 -8.02 -6.57 -2.69
CA SER A 191 -6.94 -7.22 -3.42
C SER A 191 -6.24 -8.28 -2.59
N THR A 192 -5.93 -7.97 -1.32
CA THR A 192 -5.30 -8.91 -0.39
C THR A 192 -6.24 -10.10 -0.10
N ALA A 193 -7.52 -9.82 0.17
CA ALA A 193 -8.52 -10.85 0.42
C ALA A 193 -8.72 -11.77 -0.80
N LEU A 194 -8.78 -11.20 -2.00
CA LEU A 194 -8.87 -11.95 -3.24
C LEU A 194 -7.60 -12.76 -3.50
N SER A 195 -6.41 -12.20 -3.26
CA SER A 195 -5.14 -12.91 -3.41
C SER A 195 -5.07 -14.15 -2.52
N THR A 196 -5.44 -14.04 -1.24
CA THR A 196 -5.55 -15.20 -0.35
C THR A 196 -6.56 -16.21 -0.86
N PHE A 197 -7.78 -15.76 -1.18
CA PHE A 197 -8.85 -16.64 -1.62
C PHE A 197 -8.47 -17.40 -2.90
N VAL A 198 -7.88 -16.68 -3.87
CA VAL A 198 -7.39 -17.26 -5.12
C VAL A 198 -6.26 -18.23 -4.85
N GLY A 199 -5.25 -17.86 -4.04
CA GLY A 199 -4.12 -18.73 -3.73
C GLY A 199 -4.53 -20.05 -3.08
N GLN A 200 -5.45 -20.00 -2.11
CA GLN A 200 -5.99 -21.19 -1.46
C GLN A 200 -6.78 -22.08 -2.43
N ASN A 201 -7.65 -21.50 -3.25
CA ASN A 201 -8.46 -22.28 -4.20
C ASN A 201 -7.63 -22.78 -5.39
N TYR A 202 -6.59 -22.04 -5.81
CA TYR A 202 -5.66 -22.45 -6.85
C TYR A 202 -4.83 -23.65 -6.40
N GLY A 203 -4.27 -23.61 -5.18
CA GLY A 203 -3.59 -24.76 -4.59
C GLY A 203 -4.52 -25.97 -4.36
N ALA A 204 -5.81 -25.73 -4.12
CA ALA A 204 -6.82 -26.78 -4.01
C ALA A 204 -7.44 -27.22 -5.35
N LYS A 205 -6.98 -26.68 -6.49
CA LYS A 205 -7.50 -26.93 -7.85
C LYS A 205 -9.00 -26.64 -8.03
N LYS A 206 -9.57 -25.74 -7.22
CA LYS A 206 -10.99 -25.33 -7.25
C LYS A 206 -11.19 -24.07 -8.11
N TYR A 207 -10.95 -24.19 -9.41
CA TYR A 207 -10.95 -23.04 -10.33
C TYR A 207 -12.32 -22.35 -10.47
N ASP A 208 -13.43 -23.09 -10.36
CA ASP A 208 -14.78 -22.50 -10.41
C ASP A 208 -14.99 -21.50 -9.25
N ARG A 209 -14.50 -21.86 -8.06
CA ARG A 209 -14.58 -20.98 -6.88
C ARG A 209 -13.79 -19.71 -7.08
N ILE A 210 -12.64 -19.77 -7.78
CA ILE A 210 -11.84 -18.58 -8.11
C ILE A 210 -12.66 -17.59 -8.93
N GLN A 211 -13.43 -18.07 -9.91
CA GLN A 211 -14.27 -17.22 -10.76
C GLN A 211 -15.39 -16.56 -9.96
N ASP A 212 -16.03 -17.29 -9.05
CA ASP A 212 -17.10 -16.73 -8.21
C ASP A 212 -16.57 -15.71 -7.20
N GLY A 213 -15.43 -16.01 -6.57
CA GLY A 213 -14.73 -15.06 -5.70
C GLY A 213 -14.34 -13.78 -6.44
N LEU A 214 -13.79 -13.92 -7.65
CA LEU A 214 -13.44 -12.76 -8.49
C LEU A 214 -14.68 -11.92 -8.84
N LYS A 215 -15.80 -12.53 -9.24
CA LYS A 215 -17.04 -11.79 -9.56
C LYS A 215 -17.49 -10.94 -8.36
N VAL A 216 -17.56 -11.54 -7.17
CA VAL A 216 -18.00 -10.84 -5.96
C VAL A 216 -17.05 -9.71 -5.61
N THR A 217 -15.74 -9.97 -5.57
CA THR A 217 -14.76 -8.93 -5.22
C THR A 217 -14.72 -7.81 -6.27
N MET A 218 -14.86 -8.12 -7.56
CA MET A 218 -14.92 -7.11 -8.62
C MET A 218 -16.18 -6.26 -8.53
N LEU A 219 -17.34 -6.83 -8.20
CA LEU A 219 -18.56 -6.06 -7.96
C LEU A 219 -18.40 -5.10 -6.78
N LEU A 220 -17.77 -5.55 -5.68
CA LEU A 220 -17.45 -4.69 -4.54
C LEU A 220 -16.47 -3.58 -4.92
N ALA A 221 -15.43 -3.88 -5.71
CA ALA A 221 -14.46 -2.91 -6.18
C ALA A 221 -15.11 -1.85 -7.08
N ILE A 222 -16.01 -2.25 -7.99
CA ILE A 222 -16.78 -1.33 -8.84
C ILE A 222 -17.71 -0.47 -8.00
N PHE A 223 -18.39 -1.05 -7.01
CA PHE A 223 -19.26 -0.29 -6.11
C PHE A 223 -18.48 0.77 -5.33
N ILE A 224 -17.37 0.38 -4.69
CA ILE A 224 -16.51 1.29 -3.92
C ILE A 224 -15.91 2.37 -4.83
N GLY A 225 -15.41 1.97 -6.00
CA GLY A 225 -14.84 2.89 -6.97
C GLY A 225 -15.87 3.88 -7.53
N THR A 226 -17.08 3.42 -7.81
CA THR A 226 -18.19 4.29 -8.27
C THR A 226 -18.63 5.25 -7.17
N LEU A 227 -18.74 4.78 -5.92
CA LEU A 227 -19.08 5.62 -4.77
C LEU A 227 -17.99 6.69 -4.56
N ALA A 228 -16.71 6.31 -4.60
CA ALA A 228 -15.60 7.24 -4.50
C ALA A 228 -15.60 8.25 -5.65
N THR A 229 -15.77 7.81 -6.90
CA THR A 229 -15.91 8.70 -8.07
C THR A 229 -17.05 9.70 -7.86
N PHE A 230 -18.24 9.22 -7.45
CA PHE A 230 -19.39 10.08 -7.21
C PHE A 230 -19.10 11.13 -6.13
N LEU A 231 -18.54 10.71 -4.98
CA LEU A 231 -18.25 11.63 -3.88
C LEU A 231 -17.20 12.67 -4.28
N LEU A 232 -16.09 12.27 -4.92
CA LEU A 232 -15.01 13.20 -5.28
C LEU A 232 -15.39 14.14 -6.43
N VAL A 233 -16.20 13.69 -7.39
CA VAL A 233 -16.62 14.53 -8.52
C VAL A 233 -17.76 15.47 -8.13
N ALA A 234 -18.77 14.98 -7.40
CA ALA A 234 -19.93 15.79 -7.04
C ALA A 234 -19.69 16.71 -5.85
N PHE A 235 -18.90 16.27 -4.86
CA PHE A 235 -18.69 16.97 -3.59
C PHE A 235 -17.21 17.33 -3.35
N GLY A 236 -16.41 17.45 -4.41
CA GLY A 236 -14.97 17.70 -4.29
C GLY A 236 -14.65 19.00 -3.54
N GLU A 237 -15.43 20.05 -3.75
CA GLU A 237 -15.25 21.35 -3.08
C GLU A 237 -15.54 21.23 -1.58
N GLU A 238 -16.68 20.66 -1.22
CA GLU A 238 -17.12 20.48 0.17
C GLU A 238 -16.19 19.55 0.95
N ILE A 239 -15.73 18.47 0.32
CA ILE A 239 -14.77 17.54 0.93
C ILE A 239 -13.44 18.26 1.19
N PHE A 240 -12.95 19.05 0.23
CA PHE A 240 -11.67 19.74 0.38
C PHE A 240 -11.73 20.87 1.42
N ALA A 241 -12.85 21.60 1.49
CA ALA A 241 -13.06 22.68 2.47
C ALA A 241 -12.98 22.22 3.94
N ILE A 242 -13.21 20.93 4.22
CA ILE A 242 -13.06 20.36 5.58
C ILE A 242 -11.59 20.38 6.03
N PHE A 243 -10.64 20.31 5.11
CA PHE A 243 -9.21 20.21 5.43
C PHE A 243 -8.50 21.56 5.42
N ILE A 244 -8.79 22.42 4.44
CA ILE A 244 -8.14 23.73 4.29
C ILE A 244 -9.23 24.80 4.03
N PRO A 245 -9.37 25.81 4.92
CA PRO A 245 -10.41 26.83 4.79
C PRO A 245 -10.02 28.05 3.92
N GLU A 246 -9.03 27.93 3.04
CA GLU A 246 -8.59 29.00 2.13
C GLU A 246 -9.24 28.86 0.75
N GLU A 247 -9.89 29.92 0.26
CA GLU A 247 -10.68 29.91 -0.98
C GLU A 247 -9.88 29.49 -2.22
N GLU A 248 -8.65 29.97 -2.38
CA GLU A 248 -7.78 29.60 -3.50
C GLU A 248 -7.36 28.13 -3.45
N SER A 249 -7.07 27.62 -2.24
CA SER A 249 -6.73 26.21 -2.01
C SER A 249 -7.94 25.30 -2.25
N ILE A 250 -9.15 25.75 -1.90
CA ILE A 250 -10.40 25.02 -2.12
C ILE A 250 -10.69 24.86 -3.60
N ALA A 251 -10.56 25.92 -4.40
CA ALA A 251 -10.81 25.86 -5.84
C ALA A 251 -9.86 24.86 -6.54
N GLN A 252 -8.55 24.98 -6.31
CA GLN A 252 -7.56 24.05 -6.87
C GLN A 252 -7.72 22.62 -6.33
N GLY A 253 -8.11 22.49 -5.06
CA GLY A 253 -8.41 21.22 -4.42
C GLY A 253 -9.62 20.51 -5.01
N ALA A 254 -10.68 21.27 -5.32
CA ALA A 254 -11.87 20.75 -5.97
C ALA A 254 -11.56 20.24 -7.37
N ASP A 255 -10.78 20.97 -8.16
CA ASP A 255 -10.36 20.55 -9.50
C ASP A 255 -9.49 19.29 -9.44
N TYR A 256 -8.54 19.23 -8.52
CA TYR A 256 -7.74 18.02 -8.25
C TYR A 256 -8.63 16.80 -7.95
N LEU A 257 -9.58 16.92 -7.02
CA LEU A 257 -10.45 15.82 -6.61
C LEU A 257 -11.41 15.40 -7.72
N ARG A 258 -11.97 16.35 -8.47
CA ARG A 258 -12.83 16.05 -9.62
C ARG A 258 -12.07 15.29 -10.71
N ILE A 259 -10.88 15.74 -11.06
CA ILE A 259 -10.06 15.10 -12.10
C ILE A 259 -9.68 13.67 -11.68
N LEU A 260 -9.11 13.49 -10.49
CA LEU A 260 -8.74 12.16 -9.99
C LEU A 260 -9.96 11.27 -9.72
N GLY A 261 -11.09 11.86 -9.36
CA GLY A 261 -12.37 11.18 -9.12
C GLY A 261 -12.75 10.26 -10.27
N TYR A 262 -12.55 10.69 -11.52
CA TYR A 262 -12.84 9.89 -12.72
C TYR A 262 -12.01 8.60 -12.82
N SER A 263 -10.85 8.53 -12.18
CA SER A 263 -10.00 7.35 -12.19
C SER A 263 -10.25 6.37 -11.05
N GLN A 264 -11.03 6.73 -10.02
CA GLN A 264 -11.20 5.90 -8.80
C GLN A 264 -11.77 4.52 -9.09
N ILE A 265 -12.77 4.42 -9.98
CA ILE A 265 -13.32 3.14 -10.43
C ILE A 265 -12.24 2.25 -11.09
N PHE A 266 -11.41 2.82 -11.96
CA PHE A 266 -10.37 2.08 -12.68
C PHE A 266 -9.20 1.69 -11.76
N MET A 267 -8.89 2.52 -10.77
CA MET A 267 -7.93 2.20 -9.72
C MET A 267 -8.40 0.99 -8.91
N CYS A 268 -9.66 1.01 -8.45
CA CYS A 268 -10.23 -0.10 -7.68
C CYS A 268 -10.20 -1.41 -8.49
N ILE A 269 -10.52 -1.32 -9.78
CA ILE A 269 -10.44 -2.43 -10.74
C ILE A 269 -8.99 -2.94 -10.90
N GLU A 270 -8.02 -2.04 -11.11
CA GLU A 270 -6.60 -2.41 -11.26
C GLU A 270 -6.09 -3.14 -10.02
N ILE A 271 -6.25 -2.53 -8.85
CA ILE A 271 -5.74 -3.05 -7.58
C ILE A 271 -6.37 -4.39 -7.25
N THR A 272 -7.69 -4.52 -7.43
CA THR A 272 -8.40 -5.79 -7.22
C THR A 272 -7.94 -6.86 -8.20
N SER A 273 -7.78 -6.52 -9.48
CA SER A 273 -7.27 -7.44 -10.50
C SER A 273 -5.83 -7.87 -10.22
N ALA A 274 -4.99 -7.00 -9.67
CA ALA A 274 -3.65 -7.36 -9.24
C ALA A 274 -3.68 -8.45 -8.15
N GLY A 275 -4.69 -8.42 -7.26
CA GLY A 275 -4.90 -9.44 -6.24
C GLY A 275 -5.15 -10.82 -6.83
N LEU A 276 -5.91 -10.92 -7.92
CA LEU A 276 -6.11 -12.17 -8.65
C LEU A 276 -4.77 -12.74 -9.15
N PHE A 277 -3.98 -11.94 -9.87
CA PHE A 277 -2.71 -12.41 -10.43
C PHE A 277 -1.68 -12.74 -9.35
N ASN A 278 -1.66 -11.98 -8.26
CA ASN A 278 -0.80 -12.25 -7.11
C ASN A 278 -1.18 -13.58 -6.44
N GLY A 279 -2.47 -13.86 -6.29
CA GLY A 279 -2.96 -15.15 -5.78
C GLY A 279 -2.62 -16.34 -6.67
N LEU A 280 -2.51 -16.14 -7.99
CA LEU A 280 -2.05 -17.16 -8.93
C LEU A 280 -0.51 -17.31 -8.99
N GLY A 281 0.24 -16.55 -8.20
CA GLY A 281 1.71 -16.51 -8.26
C GLY A 281 2.28 -15.80 -9.49
N LYS A 282 1.43 -15.23 -10.36
CA LYS A 282 1.82 -14.49 -11.57
C LYS A 282 2.03 -12.99 -11.28
N THR A 283 2.76 -12.67 -10.20
CA THR A 283 2.98 -11.29 -9.71
C THR A 283 3.69 -10.38 -10.73
N TYR A 284 4.43 -10.95 -11.68
CA TYR A 284 5.10 -10.20 -12.73
C TYR A 284 4.14 -9.47 -13.67
N ILE A 285 2.91 -9.97 -13.86
CA ILE A 285 1.89 -9.35 -14.74
C ILE A 285 1.48 -7.97 -14.20
N PRO A 286 0.88 -7.86 -12.99
CA PRO A 286 0.51 -6.55 -12.43
C PRO A 286 1.74 -5.66 -12.22
N SER A 287 2.87 -6.23 -11.81
CA SER A 287 4.12 -5.46 -11.59
C SER A 287 4.60 -4.76 -12.86
N THR A 288 4.55 -5.44 -14.01
CA THR A 288 5.00 -4.89 -15.30
C THR A 288 4.05 -3.80 -15.79
N VAL A 289 2.74 -4.07 -15.81
CA VAL A 289 1.73 -3.09 -16.25
C VAL A 289 1.81 -1.82 -15.41
N HIS A 290 1.86 -1.98 -14.08
CA HIS A 290 1.96 -0.86 -13.16
C HIS A 290 3.24 -0.07 -13.36
N THR A 291 4.41 -0.74 -13.40
CA THR A 291 5.71 -0.07 -13.52
C THR A 291 5.82 0.73 -14.80
N ILE A 292 5.42 0.15 -15.95
CA ILE A 292 5.50 0.82 -17.25
C ILE A 292 4.60 2.07 -17.25
N LEU A 293 3.33 1.92 -16.88
CA LEU A 293 2.38 3.04 -16.93
C LEU A 293 2.64 4.10 -15.86
N THR A 294 3.16 3.73 -14.68
CA THR A 294 3.60 4.71 -13.68
C THR A 294 4.84 5.46 -14.18
N SER A 295 5.80 4.78 -14.80
CA SER A 295 7.02 5.42 -15.31
C SER A 295 6.71 6.42 -16.42
N LEU A 296 5.72 6.13 -17.27
CA LEU A 296 5.21 7.07 -18.29
C LEU A 296 4.64 8.36 -17.69
N ARG A 297 4.25 8.39 -16.41
CA ARG A 297 3.73 9.61 -15.78
C ARG A 297 4.77 10.73 -15.76
N ILE A 298 6.06 10.44 -15.59
CA ILE A 298 7.10 11.48 -15.52
C ILE A 298 7.19 12.29 -16.82
N PRO A 299 7.49 11.68 -17.99
CA PRO A 299 7.59 12.42 -19.24
C PRO A 299 6.27 13.06 -19.63
N LEU A 300 5.14 12.37 -19.40
CA LEU A 300 3.82 12.91 -19.71
C LEU A 300 3.45 14.11 -18.82
N ALA A 301 3.75 14.06 -17.51
CA ALA A 301 3.48 15.17 -16.61
C ALA A 301 4.39 16.36 -16.92
N TYR A 302 5.66 16.13 -17.26
CA TYR A 302 6.56 17.20 -17.68
C TYR A 302 6.06 17.89 -18.96
N TRP A 303 5.52 17.12 -19.92
CA TRP A 303 4.96 17.65 -21.15
C TRP A 303 3.61 18.36 -20.93
N ALA A 304 2.66 17.69 -20.28
CA ALA A 304 1.30 18.18 -20.07
C ALA A 304 1.23 19.37 -19.10
N SER A 305 2.20 19.47 -18.19
CA SER A 305 2.26 20.60 -17.25
C SER A 305 2.66 21.92 -17.88
N GLN A 306 3.21 21.94 -19.10
CA GLN A 306 3.67 23.20 -19.69
C GLN A 306 2.51 24.22 -19.78
N PRO A 307 2.73 25.52 -19.44
CA PRO A 307 1.66 26.53 -19.34
C PRO A 307 0.81 26.70 -20.60
N GLN A 308 1.38 26.35 -21.77
CA GLN A 308 0.74 26.38 -23.07
C GLN A 308 -0.29 25.27 -23.33
N TYR A 309 -0.39 24.27 -22.44
CA TYR A 309 -1.35 23.18 -22.53
C TYR A 309 -2.41 23.28 -21.42
N LEU A 310 -2.22 22.54 -20.32
CA LEU A 310 -3.20 22.38 -19.26
C LEU A 310 -2.70 22.93 -17.92
N GLY A 311 -1.49 23.52 -17.89
CA GLY A 311 -0.86 23.98 -16.66
C GLY A 311 -0.81 22.86 -15.62
N ILE A 312 -1.14 23.18 -14.37
CA ILE A 312 -1.03 22.20 -13.29
C ILE A 312 -2.01 21.02 -13.41
N ASP A 313 -3.19 21.26 -13.97
CA ASP A 313 -4.21 20.22 -14.16
C ASP A 313 -3.75 19.14 -15.14
N GLY A 314 -2.80 19.47 -16.02
CA GLY A 314 -2.13 18.50 -16.88
C GLY A 314 -1.49 17.35 -16.08
N ILE A 315 -0.98 17.62 -14.88
CA ILE A 315 -0.39 16.60 -14.00
C ILE A 315 -1.49 15.65 -13.50
N TRP A 316 -2.63 16.20 -13.06
CA TRP A 316 -3.77 15.44 -12.54
C TRP A 316 -4.40 14.58 -13.64
N TRP A 317 -4.53 15.11 -14.85
CA TRP A 317 -5.01 14.37 -16.01
C TRP A 317 -4.06 13.24 -16.40
N VAL A 318 -2.74 13.44 -16.37
CA VAL A 318 -1.77 12.38 -16.64
C VAL A 318 -1.90 11.25 -15.62
N ILE A 319 -2.03 11.56 -14.33
CA ILE A 319 -2.24 10.56 -13.28
C ILE A 319 -3.56 9.81 -13.50
N THR A 320 -4.63 10.53 -13.83
CA THR A 320 -5.97 9.98 -14.10
C THR A 320 -5.94 9.03 -15.29
N LEU A 321 -5.47 9.51 -16.46
CA LEU A 321 -5.46 8.75 -17.70
C LEU A 321 -4.57 7.51 -17.63
N THR A 322 -3.39 7.62 -17.01
CA THR A 322 -2.54 6.44 -16.80
C THR A 322 -3.19 5.41 -15.88
N THR A 323 -3.94 5.84 -14.86
CA THR A 323 -4.70 4.94 -13.96
C THR A 323 -5.87 4.26 -14.68
N VAL A 324 -6.61 5.02 -15.48
CA VAL A 324 -7.67 4.50 -16.35
C VAL A 324 -7.11 3.43 -17.29
N ALA A 325 -5.98 3.73 -17.96
CA ALA A 325 -5.30 2.80 -18.83
C ALA A 325 -4.86 1.51 -18.10
N LYS A 326 -4.32 1.62 -16.88
CA LYS A 326 -3.96 0.45 -16.06
C LYS A 326 -5.18 -0.43 -15.78
N GLY A 327 -6.29 0.17 -15.32
CA GLY A 327 -7.52 -0.57 -15.04
C GLY A 327 -8.04 -1.32 -16.26
N ILE A 328 -8.08 -0.67 -17.43
CA ILE A 328 -8.50 -1.29 -18.69
C ILE A 328 -7.56 -2.43 -19.10
N ILE A 329 -6.25 -2.19 -19.10
CA ILE A 329 -5.25 -3.20 -19.50
C ILE A 329 -5.32 -4.42 -18.58
N MET A 330 -5.48 -4.24 -17.28
CA MET A 330 -5.59 -5.35 -16.33
C MET A 330 -6.80 -6.25 -16.61
N VAL A 331 -7.95 -5.66 -16.94
CA VAL A 331 -9.16 -6.41 -17.31
C VAL A 331 -8.97 -7.12 -18.66
N VAL A 332 -8.41 -6.43 -19.65
CA VAL A 332 -8.15 -7.00 -20.98
C VAL A 332 -7.17 -8.17 -20.89
N LEU A 333 -6.09 -8.05 -20.12
CA LEU A 333 -5.13 -9.13 -19.90
C LEU A 333 -5.77 -10.32 -19.20
N TYR A 334 -6.63 -10.10 -18.21
CA TYR A 334 -7.39 -11.17 -17.58
C TYR A 334 -8.28 -11.92 -18.59
N ILE A 335 -9.07 -11.19 -19.39
CA ILE A 335 -9.94 -11.79 -20.41
C ILE A 335 -9.12 -12.57 -21.45
N TYR A 336 -8.03 -11.97 -21.95
CA TYR A 336 -7.15 -12.58 -22.94
C TYR A 336 -6.51 -13.87 -22.43
N LEU A 337 -5.96 -13.86 -21.22
CA LEU A 337 -5.32 -15.05 -20.62
C LEU A 337 -6.32 -16.16 -20.33
N LYS A 338 -7.54 -15.80 -19.96
CA LYS A 338 -8.65 -16.75 -19.78
C LYS A 338 -9.05 -17.39 -21.10
N GLN A 339 -9.23 -16.61 -22.17
CA GLN A 339 -9.60 -17.12 -23.50
C GLN A 339 -8.52 -18.02 -24.13
N LYS A 340 -7.26 -17.82 -23.76
CA LYS A 340 -6.13 -18.61 -24.25
C LYS A 340 -5.80 -19.82 -23.38
N ASP A 341 -6.58 -20.08 -22.32
CA ASP A 341 -6.30 -21.13 -21.34
C ASP A 341 -4.87 -21.05 -20.75
N LYS A 342 -4.34 -19.82 -20.64
CA LYS A 342 -3.02 -19.54 -20.05
C LYS A 342 -3.10 -18.98 -18.64
N LEU A 343 -4.32 -18.78 -18.14
CA LEU A 343 -4.57 -18.25 -16.81
C LEU A 343 -4.20 -19.29 -15.73
N TYR A 344 -4.54 -20.56 -15.97
CA TYR A 344 -4.24 -21.70 -15.10
C TYR A 344 -3.19 -22.59 -15.75
N ASP A 345 -2.37 -23.27 -14.93
CA ASP A 345 -1.47 -24.29 -15.45
C ASP A 345 -2.21 -25.62 -15.61
N TYR A 346 -2.74 -25.87 -16.81
CA TYR A 346 -3.51 -27.09 -17.10
C TYR A 346 -2.63 -28.35 -17.19
N SER A 347 -1.30 -28.23 -17.19
CA SER A 347 -0.40 -29.38 -17.25
C SER A 347 -0.44 -30.23 -15.97
N GLU A 348 -0.64 -29.60 -14.80
CA GLU A 348 -0.84 -30.29 -13.51
C GLU A 348 -2.21 -30.98 -13.37
N ILE A 349 -3.15 -30.73 -14.28
CA ILE A 349 -4.52 -31.29 -14.25
C ILE A 349 -4.51 -32.74 -14.77
N GLN A 350 -3.84 -32.98 -15.91
CA GLN A 350 -3.77 -34.30 -16.54
C GLN A 350 -2.99 -35.33 -15.72
N GLU A 351 -2.00 -34.89 -14.93
CA GLU A 351 -1.21 -35.78 -14.09
C GLU A 351 -1.99 -36.25 -12.86
N THR A 352 -2.93 -35.44 -12.35
CA THR A 352 -3.73 -35.80 -11.16
C THR A 352 -4.94 -36.65 -11.51
N GLU A 353 -5.59 -36.40 -12.67
CA GLU A 353 -6.65 -37.27 -13.17
C GLU A 353 -6.12 -38.69 -13.43
N ARG A 354 -4.91 -38.82 -14.01
CA ARG A 354 -4.22 -40.11 -14.15
C ARG A 354 -3.89 -40.81 -12.83
N VAL A 355 -3.58 -40.06 -11.77
CA VAL A 355 -3.27 -40.63 -10.45
C VAL A 355 -4.54 -40.96 -9.67
N ALA A 356 -5.67 -40.28 -9.93
CA ALA A 356 -6.97 -40.60 -9.34
C ALA A 356 -7.67 -41.79 -10.02
N GLU A 357 -7.29 -42.11 -11.26
CA GLU A 357 -7.77 -43.29 -12.01
C GLU A 357 -6.94 -44.58 -11.75
N CYS A 358 -5.80 -44.48 -11.06
CA CYS A 358 -4.97 -45.61 -10.59
C CYS A 358 -5.22 -45.89 -9.11
#